data_AF-A0A521UEU6-F1
#
_entry.id   AF-A0A521UEU6-F1
#
_cell.length_a   1.000
_cell.length_b   1.000
_cell.length_c   1.000
_cell.angle_alpha   90.00
_cell.angle_beta   90.00
_cell.angle_gamma   90.00
#
_symmetry.space_group_name_H-M   'P 1'
#
loop_
_entity.id
_entity.type
_entity.pdbx_description
1 polymer ?
#
loop_
_entity_poly.entity_id
_entity_poly.type
_entity_poly.pdbx_seq_one_letter_code
_entity_poly.pdbx_strand_id
1 'polypeptide(L)'
;MRRNTALFAAALWTSAGVASAQEADTPSSGPLHLHSETARIVDVVDSFDAGSQFSLRLTAGYQFQRRDLRVQREMRVSNPGTSLGVPQYGDVADYTRSTHTLLVNAEVGLFHDLAFTFGLPLVLSDARKLRPPSGVSVDSARAALADGWTEGAGTPRATYLFDPSFDSPERSGIDQVSLGLQWSIFNQQRDRNRPTWTLSFQWRPPVGSLMRPCRQTATGTFCPEASSVPETPASGNTAPAAAARSAPANPDPGISRGLHGVYFQTMVARRLGYVEPYAGLDFLAEFPIRDSAFRYADTPLGQLSNFPPIVGTLTAGMEIIPWENRETWQRLLIDLRFRGAYYSPGRDYSALYDALGSSLSRPLNLPGCPSNARGADGTCQAERNVYFDGLTTTASHVVLGGSAMVSVQPAKFLRFTLGAAFAWTSPHTITNTDACNPGQTVPADHPEWRGGCQGNSSPDPTHRPVIDSAGGRFRSTNDLTWDFYAAIALTPRIW
;
A
#
# COMPACT_ATOMS: atom_id res chain seq x y z
N MET A 1 30.35 7.85 31.55
CA MET A 1 29.76 6.51 31.80
C MET A 1 29.27 5.96 30.47
N ARG A 2 29.90 4.86 30.03
CA ARG A 2 29.69 4.22 28.72
C ARG A 2 28.31 3.53 28.67
N ARG A 3 27.55 3.73 27.60
CA ARG A 3 26.36 2.92 27.27
C ARG A 3 26.53 2.32 25.88
N ASN A 4 26.23 1.03 25.83
CA ASN A 4 26.57 0.08 24.78
C ASN A 4 25.82 0.34 23.48
N THR A 5 26.56 0.52 22.40
CA THR A 5 26.13 0.27 21.02
C THR A 5 26.21 -1.23 20.75
N ALA A 6 25.05 -1.88 20.60
CA ALA A 6 24.96 -3.23 20.07
C ALA A 6 24.89 -3.14 18.54
N LEU A 7 25.99 -3.50 17.87
CA LEU A 7 26.00 -3.80 16.44
C LEU A 7 25.25 -5.11 16.21
N PHE A 8 24.18 -5.08 15.41
CA PHE A 8 23.61 -6.27 14.80
C PHE A 8 24.49 -6.69 13.61
N ALA A 9 25.44 -7.59 13.88
CA ALA A 9 26.12 -8.35 12.84
C ALA A 9 25.25 -9.58 12.51
N ALA A 10 24.67 -9.59 11.30
CA ALA A 10 24.00 -10.76 10.74
C ALA A 10 25.06 -11.82 10.41
N ALA A 11 25.29 -12.73 11.37
CA ALA A 11 26.10 -13.91 11.16
C ALA A 11 25.24 -14.99 10.48
N LEU A 12 25.50 -15.22 9.19
CA LEU A 12 25.12 -16.46 8.51
C LEU A 12 25.83 -17.62 9.23
N TRP A 13 25.10 -18.34 10.07
CA TRP A 13 25.51 -19.66 10.56
C TRP A 13 24.74 -20.72 9.80
N THR A 14 25.47 -21.37 8.90
CA THR A 14 25.17 -22.68 8.35
C THR A 14 25.22 -23.72 9.47
N SER A 15 24.06 -24.09 10.02
CA SER A 15 23.93 -25.34 10.76
C SER A 15 23.40 -26.42 9.83
N ALA A 16 24.33 -27.13 9.19
CA ALA A 16 24.09 -28.47 8.67
C ALA A 16 23.93 -29.42 9.88
N GLY A 17 22.76 -29.37 10.51
CA GLY A 17 22.32 -30.37 11.47
C GLY A 17 21.66 -31.51 10.71
N VAL A 18 22.43 -32.56 10.45
CA VAL A 18 21.92 -33.82 9.90
C VAL A 18 20.92 -34.37 10.92
N ALA A 19 19.63 -34.16 10.68
CA ALA A 19 18.59 -34.91 11.36
C ALA A 19 18.76 -36.37 10.93
N SER A 20 19.19 -37.23 11.84
CA SER A 20 19.10 -38.67 11.70
C SER A 20 17.64 -39.02 11.46
N ALA A 21 17.29 -39.32 10.21
CA ALA A 21 16.01 -39.87 9.85
C ALA A 21 15.82 -41.17 10.64
N GLN A 22 14.80 -41.22 11.50
CA GLN A 22 14.24 -42.49 11.92
C GLN A 22 13.73 -43.17 10.66
N GLU A 23 14.28 -44.35 10.36
CA GLU A 23 13.83 -45.27 9.33
C GLU A 23 12.36 -45.59 9.58
N ALA A 24 11.48 -44.83 8.93
CA ALA A 24 10.09 -45.19 8.79
C ALA A 24 10.01 -46.36 7.80
N ASP A 25 9.26 -47.38 8.23
CA ASP A 25 8.95 -48.63 7.56
C ASP A 25 8.92 -48.50 6.03
N THR A 26 9.71 -49.34 5.35
CA THR A 26 10.06 -49.19 3.93
C THR A 26 8.82 -49.35 3.05
N PRO A 27 8.32 -48.30 2.36
CA PRO A 27 7.33 -48.48 1.32
C PRO A 27 8.03 -49.11 0.11
N SER A 28 7.37 -50.08 -0.51
CA SER A 28 7.82 -50.81 -1.71
C SER A 28 8.69 -49.98 -2.66
N SER A 29 9.84 -50.54 -3.04
CA SER A 29 10.85 -50.02 -3.98
C SER A 29 10.37 -49.97 -5.44
N GLY A 30 9.21 -49.39 -5.69
CA GLY A 30 8.85 -48.87 -7.00
C GLY A 30 9.51 -47.50 -7.22
N PRO A 31 9.77 -47.09 -8.47
CA PRO A 31 10.12 -45.68 -8.73
C PRO A 31 9.00 -44.81 -8.16
N LEU A 32 9.33 -43.97 -7.18
CA LEU A 32 8.42 -42.96 -6.65
C LEU A 32 8.02 -42.05 -7.79
N HIS A 33 6.84 -42.29 -8.33
CA HIS A 33 6.29 -41.51 -9.40
C HIS A 33 5.72 -40.24 -8.76
N LEU A 34 6.24 -39.07 -9.11
CA LEU A 34 5.88 -37.76 -8.53
C LEU A 34 4.66 -37.11 -9.19
N HIS A 35 3.56 -36.77 -8.50
CA HIS A 35 2.33 -36.22 -9.11
C HIS A 35 2.64 -35.09 -10.11
N SER A 36 2.05 -35.09 -11.30
CA SER A 36 2.42 -34.18 -12.40
C SER A 36 1.77 -32.80 -12.29
N GLU A 37 1.79 -32.18 -11.12
CA GLU A 37 1.31 -30.81 -10.91
C GLU A 37 2.50 -29.85 -10.72
N THR A 38 2.40 -28.64 -11.26
CA THR A 38 3.41 -27.58 -11.12
C THR A 38 3.27 -26.86 -9.77
N ALA A 39 4.27 -26.05 -9.42
CA ALA A 39 4.23 -25.20 -8.24
C ALA A 39 3.01 -24.28 -8.29
N ARG A 40 2.41 -24.02 -7.12
CA ARG A 40 1.14 -23.29 -7.01
C ARG A 40 1.17 -21.91 -7.65
N ILE A 41 2.33 -21.26 -7.69
CA ILE A 41 2.49 -19.91 -8.23
C ILE A 41 2.46 -19.85 -9.76
N VAL A 42 2.73 -20.98 -10.45
CA VAL A 42 2.70 -21.10 -11.92
C VAL A 42 1.58 -22.01 -12.42
N ASP A 43 0.73 -22.49 -11.51
CA ASP A 43 -0.36 -23.41 -11.80
C ASP A 43 -1.54 -22.69 -12.48
N VAL A 44 -1.86 -23.13 -13.69
CA VAL A 44 -2.93 -22.56 -14.55
C VAL A 44 -4.00 -23.61 -14.79
N VAL A 45 -5.25 -23.23 -14.57
CA VAL A 45 -6.40 -24.08 -14.88
C VAL A 45 -6.48 -24.29 -16.39
N ASP A 46 -6.47 -25.54 -16.83
CA ASP A 46 -6.55 -25.94 -18.23
C ASP A 46 -7.96 -26.39 -18.63
N SER A 47 -8.29 -26.36 -19.92
CA SER A 47 -9.53 -26.91 -20.48
C SER A 47 -9.26 -27.46 -21.87
N PHE A 48 -10.17 -28.30 -22.38
CA PHE A 48 -10.04 -29.02 -23.65
C PHE A 48 -8.91 -30.07 -23.71
N ASP A 49 -8.52 -30.64 -22.56
CA ASP A 49 -7.60 -31.78 -22.50
C ASP A 49 -8.32 -33.13 -22.57
N ALA A 50 -7.57 -34.20 -22.83
CA ALA A 50 -8.10 -35.56 -22.83
C ALA A 50 -8.78 -35.88 -21.49
N GLY A 51 -10.13 -35.89 -21.50
CA GLY A 51 -10.95 -36.11 -20.31
C GLY A 51 -11.27 -34.86 -19.48
N SER A 52 -11.33 -33.66 -20.07
CA SER A 52 -11.99 -32.50 -19.46
C SER A 52 -12.42 -31.51 -20.55
N GLN A 53 -13.72 -31.23 -20.66
CA GLN A 53 -14.19 -30.16 -21.55
C GLN A 53 -13.88 -28.80 -20.93
N PHE A 54 -14.24 -28.63 -19.65
CA PHE A 54 -14.02 -27.41 -18.89
C PHE A 54 -13.53 -27.69 -17.48
N SER A 55 -12.53 -26.95 -17.04
CA SER A 55 -12.07 -26.93 -15.64
C SER A 55 -12.31 -25.55 -15.02
N LEU A 56 -12.76 -25.58 -13.77
CA LEU A 56 -13.03 -24.39 -12.97
C LEU A 56 -12.27 -24.54 -11.65
N ARG A 57 -11.65 -23.46 -11.17
CA ARG A 57 -11.11 -23.37 -9.81
C ARG A 57 -11.84 -22.26 -9.05
N LEU A 58 -12.46 -22.61 -7.94
CA LEU A 58 -13.07 -21.68 -7.00
C LEU A 58 -12.24 -21.66 -5.72
N THR A 59 -11.88 -20.48 -5.26
CA THR A 59 -11.11 -20.30 -4.02
C THR A 59 -11.81 -19.31 -3.11
N ALA A 60 -11.98 -19.68 -1.85
CA ALA A 60 -12.38 -18.78 -0.77
C ALA A 60 -11.26 -18.70 0.26
N GLY A 61 -10.81 -17.50 0.56
CA GLY A 61 -9.72 -17.25 1.49
C GLY A 61 -10.06 -16.16 2.49
N TYR A 62 -9.49 -16.25 3.68
CA TYR A 62 -9.49 -15.20 4.68
C TYR A 62 -8.06 -14.72 4.86
N GLN A 63 -7.89 -13.40 4.90
CA GLN A 63 -6.60 -12.75 5.11
C GLN A 63 -6.74 -11.74 6.25
N PHE A 64 -5.83 -11.82 7.21
CA PHE A 64 -5.66 -10.85 8.28
C PHE A 64 -4.29 -10.19 8.12
N GLN A 65 -4.28 -8.88 7.90
CA GLN A 65 -3.06 -8.09 7.80
C GLN A 65 -2.98 -7.09 8.94
N ARG A 66 -1.83 -7.03 9.60
CA ARG A 66 -1.50 -6.01 10.59
C ARG A 66 -0.25 -5.25 10.16
N ARG A 67 -0.35 -3.93 10.03
CA ARG A 67 0.78 -3.05 9.75
C ARG A 67 1.00 -2.11 10.92
N ASP A 68 2.22 -2.09 11.44
CA ASP A 68 2.65 -1.19 12.50
C ASP A 68 3.83 -0.37 11.99
N LEU A 69 3.81 0.94 12.18
CA LEU A 69 4.94 1.82 11.84
C LEU A 69 5.04 2.99 12.80
N ARG A 70 6.20 3.62 12.84
CA ARG A 70 6.44 4.86 13.56
C ARG A 70 6.47 6.04 12.60
N VAL A 71 5.72 7.08 12.94
CA VAL A 71 5.73 8.36 12.25
C VAL A 71 6.68 9.29 12.99
N GLN A 72 7.61 9.86 12.24
CA GLN A 72 8.52 10.89 12.72
C GLN A 72 8.31 12.18 11.94
N ARG A 73 8.48 13.32 12.60
CA ARG A 73 8.46 14.64 11.97
C ARG A 73 9.85 15.26 12.01
N GLU A 74 10.27 15.87 10.91
CA GLU A 74 11.43 16.76 10.91
C GLU A 74 11.20 17.91 11.89
N MET A 75 12.19 18.17 12.73
CA MET A 75 12.14 19.22 13.74
C MET A 75 13.02 20.39 13.30
N ARG A 76 12.51 21.62 13.46
CA ARG A 76 13.31 22.83 13.30
C ARG A 76 14.27 22.93 14.48
N VAL A 77 15.56 22.79 14.22
CA VAL A 77 16.59 22.83 15.26
C VAL A 77 16.67 24.25 15.82
N SER A 78 16.55 24.41 17.13
CA SER A 78 16.70 25.70 17.83
C SER A 78 18.14 26.03 18.22
N ASN A 79 19.09 25.11 18.02
CA ASN A 79 20.47 25.26 18.47
C ASN A 79 21.49 25.03 17.32
N PRO A 80 21.95 26.09 16.64
CA PRO A 80 22.83 26.00 15.47
C PRO A 80 24.25 25.49 15.77
N GLY A 81 24.63 25.26 17.04
CA GLY A 81 25.97 24.84 17.43
C GLY A 81 26.24 23.34 17.50
N THR A 82 25.22 22.47 17.51
CA THR A 82 25.38 21.03 17.81
C THR A 82 25.00 20.07 16.68
N SER A 83 24.30 20.54 15.65
CA SER A 83 23.93 19.71 14.49
C SER A 83 24.34 20.42 13.20
N LEU A 84 25.40 19.93 12.58
CA LEU A 84 26.03 20.41 11.35
C LEU A 84 25.12 20.25 10.10
N GLY A 85 23.91 20.84 10.11
CA GLY A 85 22.95 20.77 9.01
C GLY A 85 22.22 19.42 8.86
N VAL A 86 22.33 18.50 9.83
CA VAL A 86 21.63 17.21 9.79
C VAL A 86 20.16 17.40 10.21
N PRO A 87 19.17 16.95 9.41
CA PRO A 87 17.77 16.97 9.81
C PRO A 87 17.56 16.16 11.10
N GLN A 88 16.96 16.79 12.11
CA GLN A 88 16.54 16.10 13.33
C GLN A 88 15.11 15.60 13.19
N TYR A 89 14.83 14.44 13.76
CA TYR A 89 13.52 13.80 13.69
C TYR A 89 12.99 13.55 15.09
N GLY A 90 11.76 13.98 15.35
CA GLY A 90 11.01 13.70 16.57
C GLY A 90 9.96 12.62 16.31
N ASP A 91 9.82 11.67 17.22
CA ASP A 91 8.74 10.69 17.20
C ASP A 91 7.41 11.39 17.53
N VAL A 92 6.41 11.27 16.66
CA VAL A 92 5.11 11.97 16.82
C VAL A 92 3.92 11.03 16.98
N ALA A 93 3.96 9.85 16.37
CA ALA A 93 2.90 8.85 16.49
C ALA A 93 3.39 7.44 16.14
N ASP A 94 2.87 6.43 16.81
CA ASP A 94 2.86 5.04 16.36
C ASP A 94 1.54 4.77 15.63
N TYR A 95 1.63 4.31 14.39
CA TYR A 95 0.50 3.96 13.53
C TYR A 95 0.26 2.45 13.56
N THR A 96 -1.00 2.06 13.69
CA THR A 96 -1.42 0.67 13.52
C THR A 96 -2.59 0.60 12.55
N ARG A 97 -2.51 -0.32 11.58
CA ARG A 97 -3.60 -0.72 10.70
C ARG A 97 -3.87 -2.21 10.83
N SER A 98 -5.14 -2.55 10.93
CA SER A 98 -5.64 -3.92 11.00
C SER A 98 -6.67 -4.11 9.90
N THR A 99 -6.44 -5.08 9.00
CA THR A 99 -7.31 -5.32 7.85
C THR A 99 -7.72 -6.78 7.80
N HIS A 100 -9.03 -7.01 7.67
CA HIS A 100 -9.64 -8.32 7.50
C HIS A 100 -10.28 -8.39 6.12
N THR A 101 -9.85 -9.35 5.29
CA THR A 101 -10.30 -9.47 3.90
C THR A 101 -10.78 -10.89 3.63
N LEU A 102 -11.96 -11.01 3.03
CA LEU A 102 -12.44 -12.24 2.42
C LEU A 102 -12.10 -12.20 0.92
N LEU A 103 -11.29 -13.15 0.46
CA LEU A 103 -10.85 -13.30 -0.91
C LEU A 103 -11.71 -14.36 -1.60
N VAL A 104 -12.51 -13.97 -2.59
CA VAL A 104 -13.25 -14.91 -3.44
C VAL A 104 -12.65 -14.87 -4.83
N ASN A 105 -12.11 -15.99 -5.30
CA ASN A 105 -11.50 -16.09 -6.63
C ASN A 105 -12.15 -17.20 -7.44
N ALA A 106 -12.27 -16.97 -8.74
CA ALA A 106 -12.72 -17.94 -9.72
C ALA A 106 -11.76 -17.93 -10.90
N GLU A 107 -11.39 -19.11 -11.39
CA GLU A 107 -10.56 -19.25 -12.57
C GLU A 107 -11.18 -20.29 -13.49
N VAL A 108 -11.30 -19.94 -14.76
CA VAL A 108 -11.94 -20.77 -15.78
C VAL A 108 -10.91 -21.06 -16.86
N GLY A 109 -10.63 -22.33 -17.12
CA GLY A 109 -9.79 -22.70 -18.26
C GLY A 109 -10.49 -22.32 -19.57
N LEU A 110 -9.79 -21.57 -20.41
CA LEU A 110 -10.25 -21.16 -21.74
C LEU A 110 -9.70 -22.07 -22.83
N PHE A 111 -8.45 -22.51 -22.67
CA PHE A 111 -7.73 -23.36 -23.62
C PHE A 111 -6.59 -24.10 -22.91
N HIS A 112 -5.79 -24.86 -23.65
CA HIS A 112 -4.58 -25.49 -23.12
C HIS A 112 -3.70 -24.45 -22.43
N ASP A 113 -3.50 -24.65 -21.12
CA ASP A 113 -2.65 -23.82 -20.26
C ASP A 113 -3.03 -22.33 -20.21
N LEU A 114 -4.27 -21.98 -20.61
CA LEU A 114 -4.79 -20.60 -20.62
C LEU A 114 -6.06 -20.51 -19.78
N ALA A 115 -6.07 -19.64 -18.79
CA ALA A 115 -7.21 -19.39 -17.91
C ALA A 115 -7.64 -17.93 -17.91
N PHE A 116 -8.95 -17.71 -17.79
CA PHE A 116 -9.51 -16.45 -17.33
C PHE A 116 -9.56 -16.45 -15.81
N THR A 117 -9.19 -15.32 -15.20
CA THR A 117 -9.16 -15.16 -13.74
C THR A 117 -10.10 -14.02 -13.31
N PHE A 118 -10.87 -14.27 -12.26
CA PHE A 118 -11.73 -13.32 -11.57
C PHE A 118 -11.40 -13.34 -10.08
N GLY A 119 -11.26 -12.16 -9.47
CA GLY A 119 -11.03 -12.04 -8.03
C GLY A 119 -11.81 -10.90 -7.42
N LEU A 120 -12.44 -11.18 -6.29
CA LEU A 120 -13.26 -10.27 -5.50
C LEU A 120 -12.73 -10.22 -4.05
N PRO A 121 -11.87 -9.24 -3.73
CA PRO A 121 -11.46 -8.96 -2.36
C PRO A 121 -12.53 -8.13 -1.64
N LEU A 122 -13.22 -8.74 -0.68
CA LEU A 122 -14.16 -8.06 0.21
C LEU A 122 -13.45 -7.70 1.52
N VAL A 123 -13.20 -6.41 1.72
CA VAL A 123 -12.69 -5.89 2.99
C VAL A 123 -13.82 -5.90 4.01
N LEU A 124 -13.72 -6.77 5.00
CA LEU A 124 -14.69 -6.88 6.09
C LEU A 124 -14.49 -5.74 7.10
N SER A 125 -13.24 -5.36 7.34
CA SER A 125 -12.84 -4.34 8.29
C SER A 125 -11.45 -3.82 7.94
N ASP A 126 -11.28 -2.49 7.94
CA ASP A 126 -10.01 -1.79 7.86
C ASP A 126 -9.98 -0.69 8.94
N ALA A 127 -9.36 -1.00 10.07
CA ALA A 127 -9.24 -0.12 11.22
C ALA A 127 -7.84 0.49 11.28
N ARG A 128 -7.77 1.83 11.43
CA ARG A 128 -6.51 2.59 11.44
C ARG A 128 -6.49 3.56 12.61
N LYS A 129 -5.35 3.63 13.29
CA LYS A 129 -5.19 4.51 14.45
C LYS A 129 -3.76 5.03 14.58
N LEU A 130 -3.65 6.21 15.19
CA LEU A 130 -2.40 6.80 15.65
C LEU A 130 -2.42 6.90 17.17
N ARG A 131 -1.32 6.57 17.82
CA ARG A 131 -1.14 6.74 19.25
C ARG A 131 0.19 7.45 19.53
N PRO A 132 0.30 8.20 20.64
CA PRO A 132 1.59 8.73 21.09
C PRO A 132 2.61 7.60 21.24
N PRO A 133 3.86 7.78 20.77
CA PRO A 133 4.90 6.77 20.86
C PRO A 133 5.23 6.42 22.31
N SER A 134 5.64 5.16 22.55
CA SER A 134 6.06 4.74 23.89
C SER A 134 7.24 5.60 24.41
N GLY A 135 7.11 6.10 25.63
CA GLY A 135 8.11 6.98 26.25
C GLY A 135 8.02 8.46 25.84
N VAL A 136 7.08 8.85 24.98
CA VAL A 136 6.79 10.24 24.61
C VAL A 136 5.46 10.65 25.23
N SER A 137 5.42 11.75 25.99
CA SER A 137 4.13 12.24 26.53
C SER A 137 3.24 12.79 25.41
N VAL A 138 1.92 12.72 25.59
CA VAL A 138 0.95 13.27 24.64
C VAL A 138 1.25 14.73 24.33
N ASP A 139 1.59 15.52 25.36
CA ASP A 139 1.91 16.95 25.20
C ASP A 139 3.21 17.17 24.41
N SER A 140 4.21 16.30 24.56
CA SER A 140 5.45 16.38 23.79
C SER A 140 5.22 16.03 22.31
N ALA A 141 4.47 14.96 22.05
CA ALA A 141 4.06 14.57 20.69
C ALA A 141 3.22 15.69 20.04
N ARG A 142 2.28 16.26 20.78
CA ARG A 142 1.44 17.37 20.34
C ARG A 142 2.26 18.65 20.09
N ALA A 143 3.22 18.98 20.94
CA ALA A 143 4.12 20.12 20.71
C ALA A 143 4.95 19.95 19.42
N ALA A 144 5.40 18.72 19.13
CA ALA A 144 6.07 18.41 17.87
C ALA A 144 5.15 18.51 16.64
N LEU A 145 3.82 18.50 16.84
CA LEU A 145 2.80 18.68 15.80
C LEU A 145 2.27 20.13 15.72
N ALA A 146 2.88 21.08 16.43
CA ALA A 146 2.51 22.49 16.34
C ALA A 146 2.60 22.98 14.88
N ASP A 147 1.56 23.70 14.46
CA ASP A 147 1.42 24.23 13.10
C ASP A 147 1.86 25.70 12.98
N GLY A 148 2.27 26.31 14.11
CA GLY A 148 2.71 27.69 14.19
C GLY A 148 1.59 28.72 14.39
N TRP A 149 0.35 28.26 14.58
CA TRP A 149 -0.82 29.12 14.80
C TRP A 149 -1.38 28.97 16.21
N THR A 150 -2.20 29.94 16.62
CA THR A 150 -2.95 29.89 17.88
C THR A 150 -4.43 30.22 17.69
N GLU A 151 -5.28 29.65 18.54
CA GLU A 151 -6.72 29.88 18.57
C GLU A 151 -7.22 30.31 19.97
N GLY A 152 -8.38 30.96 20.01
CA GLY A 152 -9.07 31.41 21.21
C GLY A 152 -8.95 32.91 21.47
N ALA A 153 -10.06 33.53 21.89
CA ALA A 153 -10.08 34.91 22.39
C ALA A 153 -9.60 34.93 23.86
N GLY A 154 -8.58 35.72 24.18
CA GLY A 154 -8.09 35.93 25.55
C GLY A 154 -6.83 35.13 25.91
N THR A 155 -6.92 33.79 25.96
CA THR A 155 -5.76 32.91 26.20
C THR A 155 -5.44 32.08 24.95
N PRO A 156 -4.52 32.56 24.07
CA PRO A 156 -4.20 31.86 22.84
C PRO A 156 -3.67 30.45 23.12
N ARG A 157 -4.28 29.45 22.49
CA ARG A 157 -3.88 28.04 22.54
C ARG A 157 -3.21 27.67 21.24
N ALA A 158 -2.09 26.96 21.31
CA ALA A 158 -1.44 26.45 20.10
C ALA A 158 -2.38 25.49 19.34
N THR A 159 -2.40 25.63 18.01
CA THR A 159 -3.06 24.66 17.12
C THR A 159 -2.05 23.64 16.61
N TYR A 160 -2.56 22.50 16.14
CA TYR A 160 -1.76 21.34 15.79
C TYR A 160 -2.24 20.74 14.47
N LEU A 161 -1.32 20.09 13.75
CA LEU A 161 -1.61 19.42 12.49
C LEU A 161 -2.63 18.30 12.63
N PHE A 162 -2.61 17.55 13.72
CA PHE A 162 -3.60 16.52 14.07
C PHE A 162 -3.41 16.13 15.54
N ASP A 163 -4.36 15.39 16.12
CA ASP A 163 -4.19 14.82 17.47
C ASP A 163 -3.30 13.55 17.38
N PRO A 164 -2.23 13.42 18.18
CA PRO A 164 -1.42 12.20 18.20
C PRO A 164 -2.20 10.95 18.66
N SER A 165 -3.33 11.11 19.33
CA SER A 165 -4.33 10.07 19.59
C SER A 165 -5.48 10.19 18.60
N PHE A 166 -5.32 9.60 17.42
CA PHE A 166 -6.27 9.70 16.32
C PHE A 166 -6.87 8.34 15.99
N ASP A 167 -8.18 8.31 15.79
CA ASP A 167 -8.91 7.15 15.29
C ASP A 167 -9.56 7.49 13.94
N SER A 168 -9.24 6.67 12.94
CA SER A 168 -9.91 6.73 11.64
C SER A 168 -11.20 5.92 11.71
N PRO A 169 -12.24 6.25 10.94
CA PRO A 169 -13.39 5.36 10.84
C PRO A 169 -12.97 4.01 10.27
N GLU A 170 -13.58 2.96 10.80
CA GLU A 170 -13.47 1.62 10.26
C GLU A 170 -14.16 1.56 8.90
N ARG A 171 -13.46 1.01 7.90
CA ARG A 171 -13.96 0.91 6.53
C ARG A 171 -14.22 -0.54 6.15
N SER A 172 -15.19 -0.75 5.28
CA SER A 172 -15.52 -2.06 4.72
C SER A 172 -16.08 -1.91 3.31
N GLY A 173 -16.09 -2.99 2.55
CA GLY A 173 -16.58 -3.04 1.19
C GLY A 173 -15.54 -3.58 0.20
N ILE A 174 -15.75 -3.28 -1.08
CA ILE A 174 -14.90 -3.76 -2.17
C ILE A 174 -14.17 -2.55 -2.74
N ASP A 175 -12.83 -2.54 -2.71
CA ASP A 175 -12.05 -1.47 -3.36
C ASP A 175 -12.05 -1.67 -4.88
N GLN A 176 -11.52 -2.82 -5.32
CA GLN A 176 -11.36 -3.20 -6.72
C GLN A 176 -11.86 -4.64 -6.93
N VAL A 177 -12.35 -4.93 -8.12
CA VAL A 177 -12.42 -6.31 -8.63
C VAL A 177 -11.22 -6.57 -9.52
N SER A 178 -10.87 -7.82 -9.74
CA SER A 178 -9.76 -8.19 -10.61
C SER A 178 -10.21 -9.13 -11.71
N LEU A 179 -9.80 -8.83 -12.93
CA LEU A 179 -10.12 -9.56 -14.15
C LEU A 179 -8.81 -9.82 -14.89
N GLY A 180 -8.51 -11.06 -15.26
CA GLY A 180 -7.22 -11.37 -15.85
C GLY A 180 -7.20 -12.57 -16.77
N LEU A 181 -6.05 -12.73 -17.41
CA LEU A 181 -5.67 -13.89 -18.20
C LEU A 181 -4.35 -14.41 -17.66
N GLN A 182 -4.26 -15.72 -17.50
CA GLN A 182 -3.04 -16.40 -17.10
C GLN A 182 -2.71 -17.48 -18.12
N TRP A 183 -1.48 -17.49 -18.62
CA TRP A 183 -1.05 -18.39 -19.67
C TRP A 183 0.30 -19.03 -19.34
N SER A 184 0.33 -20.35 -19.22
CA SER A 184 1.56 -21.13 -19.12
C SER A 184 2.07 -21.47 -20.53
N ILE A 185 2.90 -20.59 -21.09
CA ILE A 185 3.50 -20.72 -22.44
C ILE A 185 4.29 -22.04 -22.56
N PHE A 186 5.06 -22.36 -21.53
CA PHE A 186 5.67 -23.67 -21.38
C PHE A 186 5.10 -24.31 -20.13
N ASN A 187 4.80 -25.60 -20.24
CA ASN A 187 4.32 -26.40 -19.14
C ASN A 187 5.17 -27.66 -19.04
N GLN A 188 5.93 -27.79 -17.94
CA GLN A 188 6.81 -28.94 -17.70
C GLN A 188 6.04 -30.27 -17.71
N GLN A 189 4.74 -30.24 -17.40
CA GLN A 189 3.90 -31.44 -17.36
C GLN A 189 3.55 -31.94 -18.77
N ARG A 190 3.49 -31.04 -19.76
CA ARG A 190 3.34 -31.40 -21.17
C ARG A 190 4.67 -31.72 -21.83
N ASP A 191 5.71 -30.95 -21.53
CA ASP A 191 7.07 -31.16 -22.04
C ASP A 191 8.09 -31.13 -20.89
N ARG A 192 8.54 -32.33 -20.49
CA ARG A 192 9.48 -32.53 -19.38
C ARG A 192 10.83 -31.84 -19.60
N ASN A 193 11.19 -31.52 -20.84
CA ASN A 193 12.47 -30.90 -21.17
C ASN A 193 12.47 -29.38 -20.95
N ARG A 194 11.29 -28.76 -20.73
CA ARG A 194 11.15 -27.32 -20.54
C ARG A 194 10.73 -26.99 -19.10
N PRO A 195 11.15 -25.83 -18.55
CA PRO A 195 10.55 -25.32 -17.33
C PRO A 195 9.11 -24.86 -17.59
N THR A 196 8.32 -24.72 -16.54
CA THR A 196 7.03 -24.04 -16.63
C THR A 196 7.28 -22.53 -16.67
N TRP A 197 6.74 -21.84 -17.67
CA TRP A 197 6.82 -20.38 -17.80
C TRP A 197 5.42 -19.82 -17.96
N THR A 198 5.02 -18.99 -17.00
CA THR A 198 3.68 -18.41 -16.92
C THR A 198 3.75 -16.91 -17.06
N LEU A 199 2.85 -16.37 -17.89
CA LEU A 199 2.53 -14.95 -17.95
C LEU A 199 1.14 -14.71 -17.35
N SER A 200 0.97 -13.63 -16.62
CA SER A 200 -0.31 -13.18 -16.12
C SER A 200 -0.50 -11.71 -16.41
N PHE A 201 -1.68 -11.37 -16.92
CA PHE A 201 -2.14 -10.00 -17.10
C PHE A 201 -3.45 -9.83 -16.34
N GLN A 202 -3.57 -8.75 -15.57
CA GLN A 202 -4.75 -8.49 -14.77
C GLN A 202 -5.09 -7.00 -14.77
N TRP A 203 -6.35 -6.70 -15.05
CA TRP A 203 -6.95 -5.40 -14.88
C TRP A 203 -7.74 -5.37 -13.56
N ARG A 204 -7.58 -4.29 -12.80
CA ARG A 204 -8.21 -4.08 -11.49
C ARG A 204 -9.04 -2.79 -11.49
N PRO A 205 -10.28 -2.81 -12.01
CA PRO A 205 -11.13 -1.62 -11.96
C PRO A 205 -11.60 -1.33 -10.52
N PRO A 206 -11.64 -0.04 -10.12
CA PRO A 206 -12.22 0.36 -8.84
C PRO A 206 -13.73 0.26 -8.91
N VAL A 207 -14.36 -0.27 -7.85
CA VAL A 207 -15.82 -0.43 -7.77
C VAL A 207 -16.42 0.15 -6.49
N GLY A 208 -15.61 0.37 -5.46
CA GLY A 208 -16.07 0.91 -4.18
C GLY A 208 -16.26 2.42 -4.17
N SER A 209 -16.89 2.94 -3.12
CA SER A 209 -16.96 4.37 -2.88
C SER A 209 -15.56 4.94 -2.63
N LEU A 210 -15.29 6.10 -3.23
CA LEU A 210 -14.00 6.77 -3.13
C LEU A 210 -13.65 7.09 -1.68
N MET A 211 -12.44 6.73 -1.29
CA MET A 211 -11.93 6.95 0.05
C MET A 211 -11.81 8.45 0.32
N ARG A 212 -12.43 8.89 1.42
CA ARG A 212 -12.36 10.26 1.91
C ARG A 212 -11.55 10.30 3.21
N PRO A 213 -10.81 11.39 3.47
CA PRO A 213 -10.10 11.51 4.72
C PRO A 213 -11.12 11.78 5.84
N CYS A 214 -11.03 11.06 6.94
CA CYS A 214 -12.04 11.15 7.99
C CYS A 214 -11.44 10.95 9.37
N ARG A 215 -12.10 11.50 10.39
CA ARG A 215 -11.78 11.27 11.81
C ARG A 215 -13.00 10.76 12.57
N GLN A 216 -12.76 9.94 13.57
CA GLN A 216 -13.77 9.67 14.59
C GLN A 216 -13.80 10.81 15.61
N THR A 217 -15.01 11.22 15.98
CA THR A 217 -15.30 12.20 17.03
C THR A 217 -16.24 11.58 18.06
N ALA A 218 -16.43 12.24 19.21
CA ALA A 218 -17.37 11.77 20.23
C ALA A 218 -18.81 11.60 19.72
N THR A 219 -19.20 12.32 18.67
CA THR A 219 -20.54 12.32 18.09
C THR A 219 -20.67 11.48 16.82
N GLY A 220 -19.59 10.81 16.40
CA GLY A 220 -19.58 9.96 15.19
C GLY A 220 -18.42 10.26 14.23
N THR A 221 -18.55 9.77 12.99
CA THR A 221 -17.55 9.99 11.93
C THR A 221 -17.70 11.38 11.33
N PHE A 222 -16.58 12.09 11.17
CA PHE A 222 -16.51 13.36 10.45
C PHE A 222 -15.61 13.20 9.22
N CYS A 223 -16.16 13.44 8.04
CA CYS A 223 -15.43 13.46 6.77
C CYS A 223 -15.69 14.82 6.09
N PRO A 224 -14.70 15.71 5.98
CA PRO A 224 -14.90 17.00 5.32
C PRO A 224 -15.25 16.81 3.84
N GLU A 225 -16.15 17.65 3.33
CA GLU A 225 -16.51 17.62 1.91
C GLU A 225 -15.34 18.12 1.07
N ALA A 226 -15.09 17.48 -0.08
CA ALA A 226 -14.01 17.88 -0.98
C ALA A 226 -14.18 19.33 -1.52
N SER A 227 -15.42 19.80 -1.63
CA SER A 227 -15.80 21.14 -2.07
C SER A 227 -15.97 22.14 -0.91
N SER A 228 -15.84 21.71 0.34
CA SER A 228 -16.05 22.60 1.48
C SER A 228 -14.94 23.65 1.54
N VAL A 229 -15.35 24.92 1.49
CA VAL A 229 -14.49 26.06 1.77
C VAL A 229 -14.35 26.13 3.29
N PRO A 230 -13.13 26.02 3.86
CA PRO A 230 -12.95 26.16 5.28
C PRO A 230 -13.36 27.55 5.74
N GLU A 231 -14.16 27.61 6.80
CA GLU A 231 -14.43 28.86 7.50
C GLU A 231 -13.14 29.28 8.22
N THR A 232 -12.34 30.14 7.59
CA THR A 232 -11.15 30.70 8.23
C THR A 232 -11.52 32.01 8.94
N PRO A 233 -11.37 32.10 10.27
CA PRO A 233 -11.65 33.35 10.97
C PRO A 233 -10.74 34.50 10.52
N ALA A 234 -11.20 35.74 10.73
CA ALA A 234 -10.51 36.96 10.34
C ALA A 234 -9.04 37.04 10.85
N SER A 235 -8.21 37.81 10.13
CA SER A 235 -6.74 37.78 10.13
C SER A 235 -6.04 37.95 11.48
N GLY A 236 -4.92 37.23 11.66
CA GLY A 236 -4.02 37.28 12.81
C GLY A 236 -3.59 35.88 13.26
N ASN A 237 -2.45 35.75 13.97
CA ASN A 237 -2.02 34.49 14.59
C ASN A 237 -3.00 33.99 15.66
N THR A 238 -3.98 34.81 16.05
CA THR A 238 -5.02 34.56 17.03
C THR A 238 -6.39 34.50 16.33
N ALA A 239 -6.87 33.29 16.02
CA ALA A 239 -8.21 33.09 15.48
C ALA A 239 -9.21 32.77 16.61
N PRO A 240 -10.45 33.31 16.63
CA PRO A 240 -11.44 32.97 17.65
C PRO A 240 -11.95 31.51 17.59
N ALA A 241 -11.72 30.80 16.47
CA ALA A 241 -12.13 29.41 16.27
C ALA A 241 -11.16 28.66 15.33
N ALA A 242 -11.26 27.33 15.30
CA ALA A 242 -10.52 26.47 14.36
C ALA A 242 -11.02 26.66 12.92
N ALA A 243 -10.16 26.39 11.93
CA ALA A 243 -10.59 26.34 10.53
C ALA A 243 -11.43 25.07 10.31
N ALA A 244 -12.75 25.22 10.26
CA ALA A 244 -13.68 24.10 10.11
C ALA A 244 -14.14 23.97 8.67
N ARG A 245 -14.18 22.72 8.18
CA ARG A 245 -14.79 22.35 6.90
C ARG A 245 -16.18 21.77 7.15
N SER A 246 -17.12 21.99 6.23
CA SER A 246 -18.42 21.31 6.28
C SER A 246 -18.26 19.81 6.02
N ALA A 247 -19.13 19.02 6.60
CA ALA A 247 -19.26 17.59 6.37
C ALA A 247 -20.73 17.26 6.10
N PRO A 248 -21.04 16.25 5.26
CA PRO A 248 -22.42 15.85 5.04
C PRO A 248 -22.99 15.21 6.30
N ALA A 249 -24.33 15.23 6.44
CA ALA A 249 -25.00 14.69 7.63
C ALA A 249 -24.72 13.19 7.86
N ASN A 250 -24.56 12.41 6.79
CA ASN A 250 -24.21 10.99 6.82
C ASN A 250 -22.95 10.76 5.97
N PRO A 251 -21.74 10.96 6.54
CA PRO A 251 -20.51 10.80 5.78
C PRO A 251 -20.16 9.33 5.56
N ASP A 252 -19.97 8.94 4.30
CA ASP A 252 -19.36 7.66 3.93
C ASP A 252 -17.83 7.85 3.84
N PRO A 253 -17.02 7.16 4.67
CA PRO A 253 -15.56 7.25 4.61
C PRO A 253 -14.97 6.64 3.33
N GLY A 254 -15.71 5.75 2.66
CA GLY A 254 -15.27 5.02 1.47
C GLY A 254 -14.09 4.09 1.70
N ILE A 255 -13.89 3.13 0.80
CA ILE A 255 -12.79 2.16 0.85
C ILE A 255 -11.92 2.21 -0.41
N SER A 256 -12.45 2.69 -1.53
CA SER A 256 -11.75 2.59 -2.79
C SER A 256 -10.73 3.70 -2.99
N ARG A 257 -9.54 3.36 -3.46
CA ARG A 257 -8.53 4.34 -3.86
C ARG A 257 -8.90 5.07 -5.17
N GLY A 258 -9.90 4.58 -5.91
CA GLY A 258 -10.31 5.19 -7.17
C GLY A 258 -9.26 5.04 -8.27
N LEU A 259 -8.56 3.91 -8.31
CA LEU A 259 -7.47 3.64 -9.24
C LEU A 259 -7.80 2.42 -10.09
N HIS A 260 -7.55 2.49 -11.40
CA HIS A 260 -7.44 1.32 -12.26
C HIS A 260 -6.05 0.72 -12.12
N GLY A 261 -5.95 -0.50 -11.60
CA GLY A 261 -4.70 -1.25 -11.59
C GLY A 261 -4.49 -2.02 -12.89
N VAL A 262 -3.29 -1.94 -13.44
CA VAL A 262 -2.80 -2.82 -14.52
C VAL A 262 -1.61 -3.60 -13.96
N TYR A 263 -1.80 -4.90 -13.85
CA TYR A 263 -0.83 -5.82 -13.27
C TYR A 263 -0.33 -6.78 -14.33
N PHE A 264 0.99 -6.93 -14.40
CA PHE A 264 1.67 -7.90 -15.24
C PHE A 264 2.62 -8.74 -14.40
N GLN A 265 2.67 -10.04 -14.66
CA GLN A 265 3.56 -10.96 -13.97
C GLN A 265 4.14 -11.99 -14.94
N THR A 266 5.42 -12.32 -14.73
CA THR A 266 6.10 -13.42 -15.39
C THR A 266 6.79 -14.29 -14.34
N MET A 267 6.55 -15.60 -14.39
CA MET A 267 7.07 -16.56 -13.42
C MET A 267 7.64 -17.77 -14.15
N VAL A 268 8.80 -18.25 -13.71
CA VAL A 268 9.42 -19.48 -14.20
C VAL A 268 9.63 -20.42 -13.03
N ALA A 269 9.25 -21.69 -13.19
CA ALA A 269 9.46 -22.74 -12.22
C ALA A 269 9.98 -24.00 -12.89
N ARG A 270 10.74 -24.82 -12.15
CA ARG A 270 11.16 -26.13 -12.63
C ARG A 270 11.19 -27.12 -11.49
N ARG A 271 10.39 -28.18 -11.60
CA ARG A 271 10.39 -29.27 -10.61
C ARG A 271 11.64 -30.13 -10.75
N LEU A 272 12.28 -30.35 -9.61
CA LEU A 272 13.50 -31.13 -9.40
C LEU A 272 13.25 -32.12 -8.24
N GLY A 273 12.61 -33.25 -8.54
CA GLY A 273 12.21 -34.21 -7.52
C GLY A 273 11.19 -33.60 -6.55
N TYR A 274 11.53 -33.60 -5.26
CA TYR A 274 10.66 -33.12 -4.18
C TYR A 274 10.69 -31.59 -3.99
N VAL A 275 11.46 -30.86 -4.80
CA VAL A 275 11.47 -29.39 -4.77
C VAL A 275 11.14 -28.79 -6.13
N GLU A 276 10.49 -27.63 -6.12
CA GLU A 276 10.20 -26.83 -7.30
C GLU A 276 10.58 -25.38 -7.04
N PRO A 277 11.85 -25.01 -7.28
CA PRO A 277 12.27 -23.61 -7.25
C PRO A 277 11.56 -22.80 -8.34
N TYR A 278 11.25 -21.55 -8.00
CA TYR A 278 10.66 -20.60 -8.91
C TYR A 278 11.21 -19.19 -8.68
N ALA A 279 11.16 -18.39 -9.74
CA ALA A 279 11.48 -16.98 -9.68
C ALA A 279 10.68 -16.20 -10.73
N GLY A 280 10.49 -14.91 -10.48
CA GLY A 280 9.78 -14.07 -11.42
C GLY A 280 9.77 -12.60 -11.04
N LEU A 281 9.12 -11.84 -11.91
CA LEU A 281 8.97 -10.41 -11.82
C LEU A 281 7.50 -10.06 -11.98
N ASP A 282 7.04 -9.09 -11.23
CA ASP A 282 5.74 -8.48 -11.42
C ASP A 282 5.81 -6.96 -11.39
N PHE A 283 4.85 -6.34 -12.07
CA PHE A 283 4.74 -4.91 -12.28
C PHE A 283 3.29 -4.47 -12.08
N LEU A 284 3.09 -3.42 -11.30
CA LEU A 284 1.79 -2.79 -11.07
C LEU A 284 1.88 -1.30 -11.40
N ALA A 285 1.07 -0.87 -12.36
CA ALA A 285 0.80 0.53 -12.62
C ALA A 285 -0.66 0.84 -12.29
N GLU A 286 -0.89 1.94 -11.58
CA GLU A 286 -2.22 2.37 -11.17
C GLU A 286 -2.56 3.73 -11.81
N PHE A 287 -3.77 3.84 -12.36
CA PHE A 287 -4.24 5.01 -13.08
C PHE A 287 -5.49 5.58 -12.41
N PRO A 288 -5.47 6.84 -11.92
CA PRO A 288 -6.62 7.39 -11.22
C PRO A 288 -7.83 7.60 -12.13
N ILE A 289 -9.03 7.38 -11.58
CA ILE A 289 -10.27 7.77 -12.25
C ILE A 289 -10.45 9.29 -12.24
N ARG A 290 -11.31 9.80 -13.13
CA ARG A 290 -11.56 11.23 -13.31
C ARG A 290 -11.90 11.96 -12.01
N ASP A 291 -12.82 11.39 -11.21
CA ASP A 291 -13.34 12.06 -10.00
C ASP A 291 -12.53 11.72 -8.73
N SER A 292 -11.32 11.21 -8.88
CA SER A 292 -10.45 10.86 -7.75
C SER A 292 -9.70 12.08 -7.20
N ALA A 293 -9.26 11.98 -5.94
CA ALA A 293 -8.46 13.02 -5.29
C ALA A 293 -7.12 13.28 -6.01
N PHE A 294 -6.66 12.38 -6.88
CA PHE A 294 -5.44 12.56 -7.68
C PHE A 294 -5.54 13.67 -8.73
N ARG A 295 -6.76 14.00 -9.20
CA ARG A 295 -7.03 15.00 -10.24
C ARG A 295 -6.23 14.76 -11.54
N TYR A 296 -6.18 13.50 -11.99
CA TYR A 296 -5.39 13.12 -13.16
C TYR A 296 -5.97 13.69 -14.47
N ALA A 297 -7.29 13.67 -14.63
CA ALA A 297 -7.96 14.16 -15.85
C ALA A 297 -8.13 15.69 -15.89
N ASP A 298 -8.07 16.35 -14.72
CA ASP A 298 -8.27 17.78 -14.51
C ASP A 298 -7.09 18.40 -13.73
N THR A 299 -5.86 17.96 -14.04
CA THR A 299 -4.66 18.37 -13.31
C THR A 299 -4.49 19.89 -13.34
N PRO A 300 -4.53 20.57 -12.16
CA PRO A 300 -4.31 22.00 -12.06
C PRO A 300 -2.93 22.41 -12.57
N LEU A 301 -2.85 23.60 -13.20
CA LEU A 301 -1.59 24.15 -13.68
C LEU A 301 -0.60 24.31 -12.52
N GLY A 302 0.53 23.60 -12.61
CA GLY A 302 1.62 23.59 -11.64
C GLY A 302 1.70 22.32 -10.80
N GLN A 303 0.66 21.47 -10.75
CA GLN A 303 0.73 20.23 -9.98
C GLN A 303 1.74 19.25 -10.60
N LEU A 304 2.73 18.81 -9.81
CA LEU A 304 3.82 17.95 -10.27
C LEU A 304 3.45 16.46 -10.19
N SER A 305 2.87 16.03 -9.07
CA SER A 305 2.56 14.63 -8.80
C SER A 305 1.05 14.38 -8.85
N ASN A 306 0.59 13.66 -9.87
CA ASN A 306 -0.82 13.28 -10.07
C ASN A 306 -1.01 11.76 -10.26
N PHE A 307 0.04 10.97 -10.06
CA PHE A 307 0.02 9.52 -10.21
C PHE A 307 0.47 8.82 -8.93
N PRO A 308 -0.10 7.64 -8.63
CA PRO A 308 0.35 6.78 -7.54
C PRO A 308 1.70 6.13 -7.84
N PRO A 309 2.44 5.67 -6.82
CA PRO A 309 3.67 4.90 -7.01
C PRO A 309 3.49 3.72 -7.98
N ILE A 310 4.44 3.58 -8.89
CA ILE A 310 4.60 2.37 -9.70
C ILE A 310 5.36 1.34 -8.87
N VAL A 311 4.91 0.09 -8.91
CA VAL A 311 5.50 -1.00 -8.11
C VAL A 311 6.12 -2.04 -9.03
N GLY A 312 7.39 -2.37 -8.78
CA GLY A 312 8.07 -3.51 -9.38
C GLY A 312 8.51 -4.49 -8.31
N THR A 313 8.13 -5.77 -8.44
CA THR A 313 8.46 -6.80 -7.45
C THR A 313 9.30 -7.90 -8.09
N LEU A 314 10.35 -8.30 -7.38
CA LEU A 314 11.07 -9.54 -7.62
C LEU A 314 10.60 -10.59 -6.62
N THR A 315 10.22 -11.76 -7.13
CA THR A 315 9.83 -12.92 -6.32
C THR A 315 10.79 -14.07 -6.60
N ALA A 316 11.23 -14.74 -5.54
CA ALA A 316 11.93 -16.01 -5.63
C ALA A 316 11.47 -16.93 -4.50
N GLY A 317 11.43 -18.22 -4.76
CA GLY A 317 10.98 -19.18 -3.75
C GLY A 317 11.18 -20.62 -4.17
N MET A 318 10.71 -21.51 -3.33
CA MET A 318 10.65 -22.92 -3.63
C MET A 318 9.43 -23.56 -2.99
N GLU A 319 8.81 -24.46 -3.73
CA GLU A 319 7.82 -25.38 -3.20
C GLU A 319 8.50 -26.71 -2.86
N ILE A 320 8.22 -27.24 -1.68
CA ILE A 320 8.76 -28.50 -1.16
C ILE A 320 7.59 -29.46 -0.98
N ILE A 321 7.75 -30.67 -1.48
CA ILE A 321 6.73 -31.71 -1.57
C ILE A 321 7.19 -32.89 -0.73
N PRO A 322 7.08 -32.82 0.60
CA PRO A 322 7.58 -33.88 1.48
C PRO A 322 6.80 -35.19 1.33
N TRP A 323 5.52 -35.11 0.94
CA TRP A 323 4.66 -36.28 0.82
C TRP A 323 3.60 -36.09 -0.27
N GLU A 324 3.40 -37.13 -1.06
CA GLU A 324 2.34 -37.23 -2.04
C GLU A 324 1.91 -38.69 -2.23
N ASN A 325 0.62 -38.91 -2.45
CA ASN A 325 0.04 -40.19 -2.83
C ASN A 325 -0.69 -40.02 -4.16
N ARG A 326 -0.23 -40.77 -5.17
CA ARG A 326 -0.77 -40.74 -6.53
C ARG A 326 -2.14 -41.36 -6.67
N GLU A 327 -2.37 -42.49 -5.99
CA GLU A 327 -3.60 -43.26 -6.12
C GLU A 327 -4.80 -42.50 -5.54
N THR A 328 -4.58 -41.81 -4.42
CA THR A 328 -5.62 -41.07 -3.69
C THR A 328 -5.67 -39.57 -4.01
N TRP A 329 -4.77 -39.07 -4.88
CA TRP A 329 -4.65 -37.64 -5.21
C TRP A 329 -4.38 -36.75 -3.99
N GLN A 330 -3.55 -37.24 -3.08
CA GLN A 330 -3.25 -36.56 -1.82
C GLN A 330 -1.84 -35.99 -1.81
N ARG A 331 -1.64 -34.80 -1.24
CA ARG A 331 -0.28 -34.24 -1.05
C ARG A 331 -0.21 -33.22 0.08
N LEU A 332 1.00 -33.10 0.62
CA LEU A 332 1.42 -32.06 1.54
C LEU A 332 2.48 -31.20 0.84
N LEU A 333 2.32 -29.88 0.93
CA LEU A 333 3.20 -28.92 0.27
C LEU A 333 3.62 -27.82 1.25
N ILE A 334 4.89 -27.45 1.20
CA ILE A 334 5.45 -26.33 1.94
C ILE A 334 6.00 -25.34 0.91
N ASP A 335 5.54 -24.10 0.91
CA ASP A 335 6.06 -23.05 0.03
C ASP A 335 6.80 -22.01 0.86
N LEU A 336 8.04 -21.73 0.45
CA LEU A 336 8.90 -20.71 1.04
C LEU A 336 9.17 -19.66 -0.02
N ARG A 337 8.82 -18.40 0.27
CA ARG A 337 8.89 -17.32 -0.70
C ARG A 337 9.55 -16.09 -0.11
N PHE A 338 10.37 -15.45 -0.93
CA PHE A 338 10.92 -14.13 -0.71
C PHE A 338 10.39 -13.16 -1.76
N ARG A 339 10.12 -11.92 -1.35
CA ARG A 339 9.68 -10.82 -2.21
C ARG A 339 10.46 -9.56 -1.89
N GLY A 340 10.93 -8.88 -2.94
CA GLY A 340 11.48 -7.52 -2.85
C GLY A 340 10.73 -6.60 -3.81
N ALA A 341 10.01 -5.62 -3.28
CA ALA A 341 9.25 -4.65 -4.07
C ALA A 341 9.88 -3.26 -3.99
N TYR A 342 10.03 -2.60 -5.13
CA TYR A 342 10.39 -1.17 -5.21
C TYR A 342 9.14 -0.36 -5.52
N TYR A 343 8.92 0.69 -4.74
CA TYR A 343 7.88 1.69 -4.96
C TYR A 343 8.55 2.96 -5.47
N SER A 344 8.10 3.48 -6.61
CA SER A 344 8.55 4.77 -7.11
C SER A 344 8.04 5.92 -6.24
N PRO A 345 8.59 7.14 -6.36
CA PRO A 345 7.93 8.31 -5.81
C PRO A 345 6.56 8.50 -6.47
N GLY A 346 5.59 9.00 -5.72
CA GLY A 346 4.23 9.22 -6.21
C GLY A 346 3.32 9.78 -5.13
N ARG A 347 2.13 10.20 -5.51
CA ARG A 347 1.11 10.69 -4.57
C ARG A 347 0.35 9.49 -4.02
N ASP A 348 0.14 9.38 -2.71
CA ASP A 348 -0.51 8.19 -2.16
C ASP A 348 -1.26 8.46 -0.85
N TYR A 349 -2.09 7.49 -0.47
CA TYR A 349 -2.78 7.39 0.80
C TYR A 349 -1.80 6.97 1.90
N SER A 350 -1.06 7.93 2.42
CA SER A 350 -0.10 7.68 3.50
C SER A 350 -0.80 7.26 4.81
N ALA A 351 0.00 6.78 5.77
CA ALA A 351 -0.49 6.49 7.12
C ALA A 351 -1.13 7.71 7.83
N LEU A 352 -0.83 8.91 7.35
CA LEU A 352 -1.38 10.17 7.86
C LEU A 352 -2.54 10.72 7.02
N TYR A 353 -3.00 10.00 6.00
CA TYR A 353 -4.06 10.44 5.08
C TYR A 353 -5.29 10.98 5.81
N ASP A 354 -5.83 10.18 6.74
CA ASP A 354 -7.00 10.55 7.52
C ASP A 354 -6.72 11.71 8.48
N ALA A 355 -5.58 11.67 9.17
CA ALA A 355 -5.22 12.66 10.18
C ALA A 355 -4.96 14.05 9.59
N LEU A 356 -4.19 14.13 8.49
CA LEU A 356 -3.92 15.39 7.80
C LEU A 356 -5.13 15.84 6.98
N GLY A 357 -5.79 14.90 6.28
CA GLY A 357 -6.91 15.21 5.40
C GLY A 357 -8.20 15.56 6.13
N SER A 358 -8.35 15.25 7.42
CA SER A 358 -9.47 15.71 8.27
C SER A 358 -9.05 16.73 9.34
N SER A 359 -7.85 17.30 9.17
CA SER A 359 -7.26 18.26 10.08
C SER A 359 -8.08 19.56 10.17
N LEU A 360 -8.05 20.17 11.36
CA LEU A 360 -8.54 21.52 11.61
C LEU A 360 -7.43 22.58 11.52
N SER A 361 -6.20 22.17 11.22
CA SER A 361 -5.05 23.06 11.11
C SER A 361 -5.27 24.07 9.99
N ARG A 362 -5.17 25.35 10.35
CA ARG A 362 -5.30 26.46 9.40
C ARG A 362 -4.36 26.32 8.19
N PRO A 363 -3.04 26.10 8.33
CA PRO A 363 -2.14 25.99 7.18
C PRO A 363 -2.40 24.79 6.27
N LEU A 364 -3.07 23.73 6.73
CA LEU A 364 -3.51 22.63 5.85
C LEU A 364 -4.80 22.98 5.10
N ASN A 365 -5.72 23.67 5.78
CA ASN A 365 -7.00 24.09 5.22
C ASN A 365 -6.89 25.30 4.28
N LEU A 366 -5.82 26.09 4.35
CA LEU A 366 -5.57 27.14 3.35
C LEU A 366 -5.45 26.51 1.94
N PRO A 367 -6.23 27.00 0.96
CA PRO A 367 -6.15 26.47 -0.40
C PRO A 367 -4.82 26.85 -1.04
N GLY A 368 -4.28 25.94 -1.84
CA GLY A 368 -3.27 26.30 -2.82
C GLY A 368 -3.93 26.88 -4.07
N CYS A 369 -3.15 27.65 -4.83
CA CYS A 369 -3.64 28.29 -6.05
C CYS A 369 -2.92 27.76 -7.28
N PRO A 370 -3.65 27.19 -8.26
CA PRO A 370 -3.10 26.86 -9.57
C PRO A 370 -2.51 28.09 -10.22
N SER A 371 -1.45 27.90 -10.99
CA SER A 371 -0.65 29.03 -11.47
C SER A 371 -1.45 29.94 -12.41
N ASN A 372 -2.27 29.38 -13.31
CA ASN A 372 -3.14 30.13 -14.22
C ASN A 372 -4.37 30.79 -13.56
N ALA A 373 -4.61 30.52 -12.28
CA ALA A 373 -5.70 31.09 -11.51
C ALA A 373 -5.19 32.15 -10.52
N ARG A 374 -3.92 32.56 -10.63
CA ARG A 374 -3.31 33.54 -9.73
C ARG A 374 -3.48 34.96 -10.29
N GLY A 375 -4.03 35.85 -9.46
CA GLY A 375 -4.09 37.29 -9.75
C GLY A 375 -2.73 37.97 -9.65
N ALA A 376 -2.63 39.19 -10.18
CA ALA A 376 -1.41 40.01 -10.11
C ALA A 376 -0.99 40.35 -8.66
N ASP A 377 -1.96 40.36 -7.73
CA ASP A 377 -1.76 40.53 -6.30
C ASP A 377 -1.36 39.24 -5.57
N GLY A 378 -1.21 38.13 -6.32
CA GLY A 378 -0.85 36.81 -5.80
C GLY A 378 -2.03 36.03 -5.22
N THR A 379 -3.23 36.60 -5.18
CA THR A 379 -4.43 35.92 -4.68
C THR A 379 -4.95 34.89 -5.67
N CYS A 380 -5.74 33.92 -5.19
CA CYS A 380 -6.38 32.96 -6.07
C CYS A 380 -7.73 33.47 -6.56
N GLN A 381 -8.00 33.29 -7.86
CA GLN A 381 -9.33 33.46 -8.41
C GLN A 381 -10.33 32.60 -7.64
N ALA A 382 -11.50 33.19 -7.36
CA ALA A 382 -12.57 32.49 -6.68
C ALA A 382 -12.89 31.16 -7.39
N GLU A 383 -13.24 30.13 -6.62
CA GLU A 383 -13.64 28.80 -7.11
C GLU A 383 -12.55 27.99 -7.83
N ARG A 384 -11.33 28.54 -8.01
CA ARG A 384 -10.18 27.82 -8.58
C ARG A 384 -9.20 27.28 -7.54
N ASN A 385 -9.60 27.33 -6.27
CA ASN A 385 -8.82 26.88 -5.12
C ASN A 385 -8.60 25.36 -5.12
N VAL A 386 -7.39 24.94 -4.74
CA VAL A 386 -7.04 23.52 -4.54
C VAL A 386 -6.90 23.27 -3.05
N TYR A 387 -7.95 22.69 -2.45
CA TYR A 387 -7.95 22.29 -1.05
C TYR A 387 -7.15 21.02 -0.82
N PHE A 388 -6.62 20.88 0.40
CA PHE A 388 -5.88 19.69 0.78
C PHE A 388 -6.85 18.51 0.98
N ASP A 389 -6.57 17.40 0.32
CA ASP A 389 -7.41 16.21 0.27
C ASP A 389 -6.86 15.04 1.11
N GLY A 390 -5.77 15.26 1.84
CA GLY A 390 -5.09 14.24 2.64
C GLY A 390 -4.05 13.43 1.88
N LEU A 391 -4.05 13.44 0.55
CA LEU A 391 -3.04 12.74 -0.24
C LEU A 391 -1.71 13.48 -0.19
N THR A 392 -0.64 12.71 -0.02
CA THR A 392 0.70 13.24 0.17
C THR A 392 1.68 12.56 -0.79
N THR A 393 2.67 13.31 -1.28
CA THR A 393 3.74 12.72 -2.10
C THR A 393 4.69 11.92 -1.22
N THR A 394 4.79 10.62 -1.48
CA THR A 394 5.70 9.70 -0.80
C THR A 394 6.99 9.53 -1.61
N ALA A 395 8.11 9.37 -0.89
CA ALA A 395 9.39 9.08 -1.51
C ALA A 395 9.49 7.59 -1.90
N SER A 396 10.37 7.29 -2.86
CA SER A 396 10.64 5.91 -3.24
C SER A 396 11.17 5.10 -2.07
N HIS A 397 10.76 3.84 -2.00
CA HIS A 397 11.15 2.94 -0.93
C HIS A 397 11.13 1.49 -1.38
N VAL A 398 11.70 0.61 -0.56
CA VAL A 398 11.72 -0.83 -0.79
C VAL A 398 10.96 -1.55 0.31
N VAL A 399 10.20 -2.57 -0.08
CA VAL A 399 9.56 -3.51 0.83
C VAL A 399 10.19 -4.87 0.64
N LEU A 400 10.77 -5.44 1.69
CA LEU A 400 11.36 -6.78 1.68
C LEU A 400 10.52 -7.69 2.57
N GLY A 401 10.12 -8.84 2.05
CA GLY A 401 9.28 -9.77 2.80
C GLY A 401 9.56 -11.23 2.51
N GLY A 402 9.18 -12.06 3.48
CA GLY A 402 9.22 -13.51 3.40
C GLY A 402 7.87 -14.10 3.78
N SER A 403 7.50 -15.21 3.18
CA SER A 403 6.30 -15.96 3.55
C SER A 403 6.56 -17.46 3.58
N ALA A 404 5.88 -18.13 4.51
CA ALA A 404 5.83 -19.58 4.60
C ALA A 404 4.36 -20.03 4.52
N MET A 405 4.11 -21.08 3.74
CA MET A 405 2.78 -21.59 3.49
C MET A 405 2.80 -23.11 3.57
N VAL A 406 1.82 -23.69 4.25
CA VAL A 406 1.53 -25.12 4.20
C VAL A 406 0.22 -25.33 3.45
N SER A 407 0.19 -26.31 2.55
CA SER A 407 -1.03 -26.69 1.86
C SER A 407 -1.21 -28.19 1.90
N VAL A 408 -2.44 -28.61 2.17
CA VAL A 408 -2.85 -30.01 2.20
C VAL A 408 -3.93 -30.20 1.15
N GLN A 409 -3.74 -31.19 0.29
CA GLN A 409 -4.74 -31.63 -0.67
C GLN A 409 -5.19 -33.03 -0.24
N PRO A 410 -6.30 -33.17 0.49
CA PRO A 410 -6.78 -34.48 0.96
C PRO A 410 -7.58 -35.26 -0.09
N ALA A 411 -8.00 -34.60 -1.16
CA ALA A 411 -8.73 -35.21 -2.27
C ALA A 411 -8.39 -34.49 -3.58
N LYS A 412 -8.72 -35.13 -4.71
CA LYS A 412 -8.38 -34.66 -6.05
C LYS A 412 -8.72 -33.20 -6.33
N PHE A 413 -9.87 -32.73 -5.85
CA PHE A 413 -10.37 -31.38 -6.17
C PHE A 413 -10.45 -30.46 -4.95
N LEU A 414 -9.98 -30.88 -3.79
CA LEU A 414 -10.11 -30.12 -2.54
C LEU A 414 -8.73 -29.82 -1.99
N ARG A 415 -8.47 -28.54 -1.69
CA ARG A 415 -7.22 -28.07 -1.13
C ARG A 415 -7.45 -27.10 0.01
N PHE A 416 -6.67 -27.24 1.05
CA PHE A 416 -6.56 -26.31 2.16
C PHE A 416 -5.18 -25.67 2.19
N THR A 417 -5.13 -24.40 2.55
CA THR A 417 -3.91 -23.62 2.61
C THR A 417 -3.91 -22.79 3.87
N LEU A 418 -2.77 -22.75 4.56
CA LEU A 418 -2.52 -21.89 5.71
C LEU A 418 -1.13 -21.27 5.53
N GLY A 419 -0.99 -19.99 5.80
CA GLY A 419 0.32 -19.34 5.71
C GLY A 419 0.42 -18.08 6.53
N ALA A 420 1.66 -17.64 6.66
CA ALA A 420 2.01 -16.37 7.27
C ALA A 420 3.08 -15.68 6.43
N ALA A 421 3.04 -14.36 6.42
CA ALA A 421 4.07 -13.52 5.81
C ALA A 421 4.49 -12.39 6.76
N PHE A 422 5.71 -11.94 6.55
CA PHE A 422 6.29 -10.79 7.21
C PHE A 422 6.95 -9.91 6.15
N ALA A 423 6.78 -8.59 6.28
CA ALA A 423 7.45 -7.61 5.44
C ALA A 423 7.99 -6.45 6.28
N TRP A 424 9.16 -5.96 5.89
CA TRP A 424 9.78 -4.74 6.37
C TRP A 424 9.83 -3.72 5.24
N THR A 425 9.42 -2.49 5.54
CA THR A 425 9.49 -1.36 4.62
C THR A 425 10.63 -0.44 5.03
N SER A 426 11.48 -0.07 4.06
CA SER A 426 12.57 0.86 4.30
C SER A 426 12.04 2.24 4.73
N PRO A 427 12.70 2.92 5.68
CA PRO A 427 12.35 4.29 6.06
C PRO A 427 12.25 5.22 4.86
N HIS A 428 11.17 6.01 4.78
CA HIS A 428 10.96 6.94 3.68
C HIS A 428 10.09 8.12 4.10
N THR A 429 10.24 9.23 3.39
CA THR A 429 9.43 10.43 3.57
C THR A 429 8.02 10.18 3.04
N ILE A 430 7.00 10.53 3.83
CA ILE A 430 5.59 10.38 3.45
C ILE A 430 4.92 11.71 3.08
N THR A 431 5.58 12.85 3.35
CA THR A 431 5.18 14.19 2.87
C THR A 431 6.37 14.88 2.20
N ASN A 432 6.39 14.89 0.87
CA ASN A 432 7.48 15.43 0.08
C ASN A 432 7.00 16.08 -1.23
N THR A 433 5.92 16.85 -1.18
CA THR A 433 5.42 17.55 -2.37
C THR A 433 6.33 18.75 -2.67
N ASP A 434 6.87 18.84 -3.87
CA ASP A 434 7.73 19.97 -4.25
C ASP A 434 6.93 21.26 -4.39
N ALA A 435 7.52 22.40 -3.99
CA ALA A 435 6.84 23.70 -4.06
C ALA A 435 6.65 24.21 -5.51
N CYS A 436 7.53 23.76 -6.41
CA CYS A 436 7.59 24.24 -7.79
C CYS A 436 7.72 23.04 -8.74
N ASN A 437 6.96 23.05 -9.82
CA ASN A 437 7.06 22.10 -10.90
C ASN A 437 8.02 22.62 -11.99
N PRO A 438 9.24 22.07 -12.11
CA PRO A 438 10.20 22.51 -13.14
C PRO A 438 9.82 22.02 -14.54
N GLY A 439 8.96 21.00 -14.66
CA GLY A 439 8.47 20.48 -15.95
C GLY A 439 7.40 21.36 -16.59
N GLN A 440 6.95 22.40 -15.90
CA GLN A 440 5.88 23.29 -16.36
C GLN A 440 6.37 24.73 -16.48
N THR A 441 6.41 25.23 -17.71
CA THR A 441 6.89 26.58 -18.03
C THR A 441 5.74 27.59 -17.99
N VAL A 442 5.89 28.61 -17.16
CA VAL A 442 4.97 29.75 -17.07
C VAL A 442 5.18 30.69 -18.27
N PRO A 443 4.10 31.09 -18.99
CA PRO A 443 4.18 32.05 -20.09
C PRO A 443 4.78 33.41 -19.69
N ALA A 444 5.45 34.08 -20.63
CA ALA A 444 6.15 35.34 -20.36
C ALA A 444 5.20 36.54 -20.16
N ASP A 445 4.01 36.46 -20.73
CA ASP A 445 2.90 37.42 -20.60
C ASP A 445 2.19 37.35 -19.24
N HIS A 446 2.44 36.29 -18.45
CA HIS A 446 1.87 36.08 -17.12
C HIS A 446 2.94 35.78 -16.06
N PRO A 447 3.87 36.72 -15.77
CA PRO A 447 4.93 36.51 -14.78
C PRO A 447 4.40 36.27 -13.36
N GLU A 448 3.22 36.79 -13.03
CA GLU A 448 2.56 36.62 -11.73
C GLU A 448 2.27 35.16 -11.41
N TRP A 449 2.08 34.30 -12.42
CA TRP A 449 1.80 32.87 -12.24
C TRP A 449 2.96 32.09 -11.63
N ARG A 450 4.18 32.67 -11.56
CA ARG A 450 5.35 32.02 -10.97
C ARG A 450 5.31 31.89 -9.45
N GLY A 451 4.48 32.66 -8.74
CA GLY A 451 4.22 32.51 -7.30
C GLY A 451 5.43 32.29 -6.37
N GLY A 452 6.61 32.82 -6.71
CA GLY A 452 7.85 32.69 -5.93
C GLY A 452 8.80 31.56 -6.37
N CYS A 453 8.44 30.80 -7.40
CA CYS A 453 9.30 29.79 -7.99
C CYS A 453 10.45 30.40 -8.81
N GLN A 454 11.62 29.75 -8.76
CA GLN A 454 12.80 30.17 -9.51
C GLN A 454 12.66 29.82 -11.00
N GLY A 455 13.22 30.67 -11.87
CA GLY A 455 13.13 30.50 -13.32
C GLY A 455 11.69 30.62 -13.83
N ASN A 456 11.35 29.86 -14.88
CA ASN A 456 10.01 29.86 -15.48
C ASN A 456 9.11 28.75 -14.90
N SER A 457 9.42 28.21 -13.72
CA SER A 457 8.65 27.10 -13.14
C SER A 457 7.33 27.57 -12.51
N SER A 458 6.39 26.64 -12.41
CA SER A 458 5.02 26.88 -11.95
C SER A 458 4.87 26.36 -10.51
N PRO A 459 4.31 27.13 -9.56
CA PRO A 459 3.99 26.65 -8.21
C PRO A 459 3.07 25.43 -8.20
N ASP A 460 3.37 24.44 -7.36
CA ASP A 460 2.49 23.30 -7.14
C ASP A 460 1.35 23.69 -6.16
N PRO A 461 0.07 23.68 -6.59
CA PRO A 461 -1.05 24.05 -5.72
C PRO A 461 -1.36 23.02 -4.62
N THR A 462 -0.78 21.82 -4.69
CA THR A 462 -0.93 20.78 -3.67
C THR A 462 0.15 20.86 -2.57
N HIS A 463 1.21 21.64 -2.79
CA HIS A 463 2.26 21.85 -1.78
C HIS A 463 1.71 22.53 -0.53
N ARG A 464 2.11 22.03 0.65
CA ARG A 464 1.77 22.60 1.95
C ARG A 464 3.05 22.83 2.75
N PRO A 465 3.51 24.10 2.90
CA PRO A 465 4.79 24.39 3.55
C PRO A 465 4.94 23.83 4.97
N VAL A 466 3.84 23.64 5.70
CA VAL A 466 3.85 23.12 7.07
C VAL A 466 4.20 21.62 7.16
N ILE A 467 4.02 20.87 6.07
CA ILE A 467 4.31 19.42 5.97
C ILE A 467 5.28 19.04 4.85
N ASP A 468 5.51 19.89 3.86
CA ASP A 468 6.32 19.56 2.69
C ASP A 468 7.66 20.31 2.65
N SER A 469 7.79 21.42 3.38
CA SER A 469 9.08 22.13 3.50
C SER A 469 10.01 21.45 4.49
N ALA A 470 11.31 21.62 4.26
CA ALA A 470 12.34 21.14 5.19
C ALA A 470 12.08 21.64 6.63
N GLY A 471 12.21 20.73 7.60
CA GLY A 471 11.88 21.00 9.01
C GLY A 471 10.39 20.87 9.33
N GLY A 472 9.56 20.37 8.40
CA GLY A 472 8.15 20.08 8.62
C GLY A 472 7.69 18.71 8.10
N ARG A 473 8.55 17.99 7.37
CA ARG A 473 8.22 16.73 6.69
C ARG A 473 8.00 15.57 7.65
N PHE A 474 7.16 14.64 7.24
CA PHE A 474 6.94 13.39 7.92
C PHE A 474 7.65 12.26 7.21
N ARG A 475 8.18 11.31 7.99
CA ARG A 475 8.72 10.05 7.50
C ARG A 475 8.17 8.87 8.29
N SER A 476 8.09 7.73 7.62
CA SER A 476 7.82 6.44 8.23
C SER A 476 9.14 5.77 8.61
N THR A 477 9.15 5.13 9.78
CA THR A 477 10.23 4.25 10.25
C THR A 477 9.64 3.03 10.94
N ASN A 478 10.44 1.97 11.13
CA ASN A 478 10.02 0.74 11.79
C ASN A 478 8.71 0.16 11.22
N ASP A 479 8.51 0.28 9.91
CA ASP A 479 7.29 -0.15 9.23
C ASP A 479 7.34 -1.66 8.96
N LEU A 480 6.51 -2.39 9.70
CA LEU A 480 6.42 -3.83 9.70
C LEU A 480 4.99 -4.25 9.35
N THR A 481 4.88 -5.21 8.45
CA THR A 481 3.60 -5.82 8.09
C THR A 481 3.64 -7.31 8.37
N TRP A 482 2.62 -7.79 9.08
CA TRP A 482 2.33 -9.19 9.33
C TRP A 482 1.07 -9.57 8.57
N ASP A 483 1.09 -10.74 7.94
CA ASP A 483 -0.02 -11.27 7.18
C ASP A 483 -0.25 -12.72 7.59
N PHE A 484 -1.51 -13.08 7.84
CA PHE A 484 -1.96 -14.44 8.11
C PHE A 484 -3.10 -14.74 7.17
N TYR A 485 -3.00 -15.86 6.45
CA TYR A 485 -4.04 -16.24 5.50
C TYR A 485 -4.36 -17.73 5.59
N ALA A 486 -5.64 -18.02 5.39
CA ALA A 486 -6.16 -19.37 5.27
C ALA A 486 -7.09 -19.43 4.05
N ALA A 487 -7.03 -20.51 3.29
CA ALA A 487 -7.87 -20.65 2.10
C ALA A 487 -8.29 -22.10 1.85
N ILE A 488 -9.44 -22.22 1.21
CA ILE A 488 -9.96 -23.45 0.62
C ILE A 488 -10.09 -23.25 -0.87
N ALA A 489 -9.65 -24.23 -1.66
CA ALA A 489 -9.82 -24.24 -3.10
C ALA A 489 -10.52 -25.53 -3.55
N LEU A 490 -11.44 -25.38 -4.50
CA LEU A 490 -12.20 -26.43 -5.15
C LEU A 490 -11.96 -26.36 -6.65
N THR A 491 -11.54 -27.47 -7.28
CA THR A 491 -11.25 -27.52 -8.72
C THR A 491 -12.11 -28.54 -9.46
N PRO A 492 -13.44 -28.36 -9.56
CA PRO A 492 -14.30 -29.31 -10.27
C PRO A 492 -13.92 -29.41 -11.77
N ARG A 493 -14.09 -30.62 -12.33
CA ARG A 493 -14.03 -30.86 -13.78
C ARG A 493 -15.42 -31.19 -14.30
N ILE A 494 -15.81 -30.52 -15.37
CA ILE A 494 -17.09 -30.73 -16.06
C ILE A 494 -16.79 -31.50 -17.36
N TRP A 495 -17.52 -32.59 -17.56
CA TRP A 495 -17.31 -33.57 -18.63
C TRP A 495 -18.22 -33.33 -19.83
#